data_AF-V7ATX3-F1
#
_entry.id   AF-V7ATX3-F1
#
_cell.length_a   1.000
_cell.length_b   1.000
_cell.length_c   1.000
_cell.angle_alpha   90.00
_cell.angle_beta   90.00
_cell.angle_gamma   90.00
#
_symmetry.space_group_name_H-M   'P 1'
#
loop_
_entity.id
_entity.type
_entity.pdbx_description
1 polymer ?
#
loop_
_entity_poly.entity_id
_entity_poly.type
_entity_poly.pdbx_seq_one_letter_code
_entity_poly.pdbx_strand_id
1 'polypeptide(L)'
;MVYFEGEKEHKDLIPGLPNEIAELCLLHVPYPYQALSRSVSSTWNRAITHPSFIFSKKTLSHPNLFVLAFHSQTGKLQWQALDPSSARWFLLPQMPSPGDACPQRLACAALPRQGKLFVVNGAETLAYRAATNQWSAAGGPGRRGFVAAEGVEGRIVAVGRGGTGVYDPESDTWREGSGLGGELERYEVVAAGGRVYVTEGWWWPFMFRPRGWVYEVERDTWREMGIGMREGWSGVGVAAGGRVFMIAEYGDSPVKVYDEERDTWRVVGGGRFPREVMKRPFCGTGLDDRIYVACRGLNVAIGSVEVVSGKGKGCGGDVIVTWQVVEAPRAFREFSPCSCQVLYA
;
A
#
# COMPACT_ATOMS: atom_id res chain seq x y z
N MET A 1 49.37 -21.02 -32.90
CA MET A 1 48.25 -21.45 -32.04
C MET A 1 47.45 -20.21 -31.70
N VAL A 2 46.27 -20.07 -32.29
CA VAL A 2 45.34 -19.00 -31.97
C VAL A 2 44.39 -19.57 -30.92
N TYR A 3 44.38 -18.96 -29.73
CA TYR A 3 43.43 -19.33 -28.68
C TYR A 3 42.05 -18.85 -29.11
N PHE A 4 41.12 -19.79 -29.30
CA PHE A 4 39.70 -19.45 -29.37
C PHE A 4 39.26 -19.04 -27.96
N GLU A 5 38.83 -17.79 -27.82
CA GLU A 5 38.08 -17.34 -26.65
C GLU A 5 36.86 -18.26 -26.49
N GLY A 6 36.73 -18.89 -25.32
CA GLY A 6 35.63 -19.79 -25.03
C GLY A 6 34.30 -19.09 -25.21
N GLU A 7 33.46 -19.63 -26.10
CA GLU A 7 32.02 -19.37 -26.08
C GLU A 7 31.55 -19.60 -24.65
N LYS A 8 31.05 -18.55 -23.99
CA LYS A 8 30.32 -18.71 -22.73
C LYS A 8 29.14 -19.61 -23.05
N GLU A 9 29.19 -20.89 -22.66
CA GLU A 9 28.05 -21.82 -22.75
C GLU A 9 26.81 -21.11 -22.21
N HIS A 10 25.93 -20.73 -23.12
CA HIS A 10 24.68 -20.08 -22.78
C HIS A 10 23.75 -21.17 -22.27
N LYS A 11 23.85 -21.50 -20.98
CA LYS A 11 22.98 -22.50 -20.37
C LYS A 11 21.52 -22.07 -20.51
N ASP A 12 20.74 -22.92 -21.16
CA ASP A 12 19.30 -22.76 -21.28
C ASP A 12 18.66 -22.72 -19.89
N LEU A 13 17.78 -21.74 -19.68
CA LEU A 13 16.98 -21.65 -18.46
C LEU A 13 15.90 -22.73 -18.44
N ILE A 14 15.15 -22.86 -19.52
CA ILE A 14 14.14 -23.90 -19.72
C ILE A 14 14.49 -24.63 -21.02
N PRO A 15 14.76 -25.95 -20.97
CA PRO A 15 15.12 -26.71 -22.16
C PRO A 15 14.10 -26.52 -23.28
N GLY A 16 14.57 -26.14 -24.48
CA GLY A 16 13.73 -25.92 -25.66
C GLY A 16 13.08 -24.53 -25.76
N LEU A 17 13.38 -23.59 -24.84
CA LEU A 17 12.95 -22.20 -24.93
C LEU A 17 14.16 -21.25 -25.03
N PRO A 18 14.08 -20.18 -25.84
CA PRO A 18 15.01 -19.06 -25.74
C PRO A 18 15.00 -18.47 -24.33
N ASN A 19 16.16 -18.02 -23.85
CA ASN A 19 16.30 -17.52 -22.48
C ASN A 19 15.41 -16.31 -22.19
N GLU A 20 15.14 -15.46 -23.17
CA GLU A 20 14.26 -14.30 -23.05
C GLU A 20 12.82 -14.75 -22.77
N ILE A 21 12.36 -15.81 -23.43
CA ILE A 21 11.02 -16.37 -23.22
C ILE A 21 10.97 -17.10 -21.87
N ALA A 22 12.03 -17.83 -21.52
CA ALA A 22 12.12 -18.49 -20.23
C ALA A 22 12.10 -17.48 -19.06
N GLU A 23 12.78 -16.33 -19.19
CA GLU A 23 12.72 -15.24 -18.21
C GLU A 23 11.31 -14.67 -18.07
N LEU A 24 10.58 -14.46 -19.18
CA LEU A 24 9.18 -14.06 -19.13
C LEU A 24 8.30 -15.10 -18.41
N CYS A 25 8.51 -16.39 -18.68
CA CYS A 25 7.82 -17.46 -17.95
C CYS A 25 8.09 -17.38 -16.44
N LEU A 26 9.35 -17.19 -16.04
CA LEU A 26 9.74 -17.03 -14.63
C LEU A 26 9.20 -15.74 -14.00
N LEU A 27 8.97 -14.70 -14.77
CA LEU A 27 8.38 -13.43 -14.32
C LEU A 27 6.88 -13.56 -14.03
N HIS A 28 6.18 -14.44 -14.75
CA HIS A 28 4.74 -14.72 -14.58
C HIS A 28 4.43 -15.80 -13.55
N VAL A 29 5.43 -16.37 -12.88
CA VAL A 29 5.20 -17.24 -11.73
C VAL A 29 4.49 -16.43 -10.64
N PRO A 30 3.38 -16.91 -10.06
CA PRO A 30 2.67 -16.16 -9.03
C PRO A 30 3.58 -15.85 -7.84
N TYR A 31 3.41 -14.67 -7.24
CA TYR A 31 4.38 -14.10 -6.32
C TYR A 31 4.85 -15.01 -5.16
N PRO A 32 4.00 -15.83 -4.49
CA PRO A 32 4.49 -16.60 -3.35
C PRO A 32 5.42 -17.76 -3.78
N TYR A 33 5.33 -18.18 -5.04
CA TYR A 33 6.13 -19.27 -5.60
C TYR A 33 7.45 -18.77 -6.20
N GLN A 34 7.64 -17.45 -6.37
CA GLN A 34 8.90 -16.90 -6.88
C GLN A 34 10.11 -17.31 -6.02
N ALA A 35 9.91 -17.38 -4.71
CA ALA A 35 10.92 -17.85 -3.77
C ALA A 35 11.32 -19.31 -4.04
N LEU A 36 10.34 -20.18 -4.30
CA LEU A 36 10.56 -21.58 -4.62
C LEU A 36 11.19 -21.78 -6.00
N SER A 37 10.88 -20.94 -6.99
CA SER A 37 11.54 -20.99 -8.30
C SER A 37 13.06 -20.84 -8.19
N ARG A 38 13.57 -20.05 -7.24
CA ARG A 38 15.02 -19.92 -7.01
C ARG A 38 15.67 -21.20 -6.49
N SER A 39 14.93 -22.05 -5.77
CA SER A 39 15.48 -23.31 -5.24
C SER A 39 15.47 -24.45 -6.26
N VAL A 40 14.80 -24.30 -7.40
CA VAL A 40 14.69 -25.36 -8.42
C VAL A 40 16.04 -25.60 -9.11
N SER A 41 16.78 -24.54 -9.45
CA SER A 41 18.13 -24.66 -10.04
C SER A 41 19.00 -23.43 -9.76
N SER A 42 20.33 -23.63 -9.76
CA SER A 42 21.29 -22.53 -9.61
C SER A 42 21.21 -21.51 -10.76
N THR A 43 20.89 -21.96 -11.98
CA THR A 43 20.72 -21.09 -13.15
C THR A 43 19.49 -20.20 -13.01
N TRP A 44 18.36 -20.74 -12.55
CA TRP A 44 17.16 -19.96 -12.26
C TRP A 44 17.41 -18.97 -11.12
N ASN A 45 18.08 -19.40 -10.05
CA ASN A 45 18.45 -18.50 -8.96
C ASN A 45 19.28 -17.31 -9.47
N ARG A 46 20.29 -17.58 -10.32
CA ARG A 46 21.14 -16.54 -10.91
C ARG A 46 20.33 -15.58 -11.79
N ALA A 47 19.45 -16.10 -12.64
CA ALA A 47 18.58 -15.28 -13.50
C ALA A 47 17.62 -14.41 -12.69
N ILE A 48 16.88 -14.99 -11.74
CA ILE A 48 15.90 -14.27 -10.93
C ILE A 48 16.55 -13.21 -10.02
N THR A 49 17.78 -13.44 -9.57
CA THR A 49 18.54 -12.49 -8.75
C THR A 49 19.23 -11.41 -9.57
N HIS A 50 19.31 -11.58 -10.89
CA HIS A 50 19.99 -10.63 -11.76
C HIS A 50 19.27 -9.27 -11.78
N PRO A 51 19.99 -8.13 -11.80
CA PRO A 51 19.37 -6.80 -11.83
C PRO A 51 18.40 -6.58 -13.00
N SER A 52 18.67 -7.15 -14.18
CA SER A 52 17.77 -7.05 -15.34
C SER A 52 16.42 -7.73 -15.09
N PHE A 53 16.41 -8.88 -14.41
CA PHE A 53 15.18 -9.58 -14.05
C PHE A 53 14.39 -8.77 -13.03
N ILE A 54 15.06 -8.20 -12.02
CA ILE A 54 14.42 -7.34 -11.01
C ILE A 54 13.82 -6.09 -11.68
N PHE A 55 14.53 -5.48 -12.63
CA PHE A 55 14.04 -4.34 -13.40
C PHE A 55 12.82 -4.71 -14.26
N SER A 56 12.91 -5.82 -14.99
CA SER A 56 11.80 -6.34 -15.80
C SER A 56 10.59 -6.64 -14.94
N LYS A 57 10.80 -7.24 -13.77
CA LYS A 57 9.73 -7.52 -12.80
C LYS A 57 9.03 -6.23 -12.35
N LYS A 58 9.77 -5.18 -12.00
CA LYS A 58 9.17 -3.88 -11.63
C LYS A 58 8.37 -3.22 -12.75
N THR A 59 8.69 -3.53 -14.00
CA THR A 59 8.10 -2.88 -15.19
C THR A 59 6.92 -3.67 -15.76
N LEU A 60 7.00 -5.01 -15.72
CA LEU A 60 6.07 -5.91 -16.38
C LEU A 60 5.13 -6.65 -15.42
N SER A 61 5.44 -6.69 -14.12
CA SER A 61 4.56 -7.33 -13.14
C SER A 61 3.39 -6.41 -12.76
N HIS A 62 2.26 -7.04 -12.49
CA HIS A 62 1.11 -6.36 -11.93
C HIS A 62 1.24 -6.30 -10.40
N PRO A 63 0.83 -5.19 -9.78
CA PRO A 63 0.85 -5.08 -8.33
C PRO A 63 -0.17 -6.02 -7.69
N ASN A 64 0.19 -6.57 -6.52
CA ASN A 64 -0.67 -7.38 -5.67
C ASN A 64 -1.16 -6.54 -4.49
N LEU A 65 -2.40 -6.78 -4.07
CA LEU A 65 -2.99 -6.13 -2.89
C LEU A 65 -2.78 -7.02 -1.67
N PHE A 66 -2.07 -6.52 -0.67
CA PHE A 66 -1.88 -7.17 0.62
C PHE A 66 -2.89 -6.61 1.61
N VAL A 67 -3.63 -7.47 2.30
CA VAL A 67 -4.66 -7.09 3.27
C VAL A 67 -4.37 -7.77 4.60
N LEU A 68 -4.23 -6.96 5.64
CA LEU A 68 -4.27 -7.43 7.02
C LEU A 68 -5.72 -7.52 7.45
N ALA A 69 -6.15 -8.68 7.90
CA ALA A 69 -7.54 -8.91 8.29
C ALA A 69 -7.64 -9.61 9.64
N PHE A 70 -8.64 -9.21 10.41
CA PHE A 70 -9.05 -9.86 11.64
C PHE A 70 -10.11 -10.91 11.34
N HIS A 71 -9.86 -12.15 11.78
CA HIS A 71 -10.81 -13.24 11.66
C HIS A 71 -11.69 -13.32 12.91
N SER A 72 -12.98 -13.03 12.77
CA SER A 72 -13.88 -12.81 13.90
C SER A 72 -14.09 -14.04 14.80
N GLN A 73 -13.96 -15.26 14.26
CA GLN A 73 -14.18 -16.48 15.03
C GLN A 73 -12.94 -16.95 15.79
N THR A 74 -11.74 -16.71 15.25
CA THR A 74 -10.48 -17.19 15.86
C THR A 74 -9.78 -16.10 16.66
N GLY A 75 -10.19 -14.84 16.49
CA GLY A 75 -9.55 -13.69 17.12
C GLY A 75 -8.15 -13.39 16.57
N LYS A 76 -7.76 -14.00 15.44
CA LYS A 76 -6.41 -13.88 14.88
C LYS A 76 -6.34 -12.82 13.78
N LEU A 77 -5.22 -12.11 13.74
CA LEU A 77 -4.82 -11.26 12.63
C LEU A 77 -4.03 -12.09 11.61
N GLN A 78 -4.30 -11.89 10.33
CA GLN A 78 -3.67 -12.64 9.25
C GLN A 78 -3.50 -11.75 8.02
N TRP A 79 -2.33 -11.85 7.39
CA TRP A 79 -2.06 -11.20 6.11
C TRP A 79 -2.46 -12.12 4.96
N GLN A 80 -3.13 -11.55 3.97
CA GLN A 80 -3.46 -12.21 2.71
C GLN A 80 -3.07 -11.32 1.56
N ALA A 81 -2.76 -11.89 0.40
CA ALA A 81 -2.51 -11.15 -0.82
C ALA A 81 -3.47 -11.58 -1.91
N LEU A 82 -4.03 -10.61 -2.62
CA LEU A 82 -4.81 -10.79 -3.82
C LEU A 82 -3.93 -10.45 -5.01
N ASP A 83 -3.86 -11.36 -5.97
CA ASP A 83 -3.49 -11.05 -7.35
C ASP A 83 -4.74 -10.56 -8.10
N PRO A 84 -4.84 -9.26 -8.43
CA PRO A 84 -6.01 -8.70 -9.09
C PRO A 84 -6.22 -9.25 -10.50
N SER A 85 -5.16 -9.70 -11.17
CA SER A 85 -5.24 -10.15 -12.56
C SER A 85 -5.88 -11.53 -12.68
N SER A 86 -5.62 -12.40 -11.70
CA SER A 86 -6.16 -13.77 -11.66
C SER A 86 -7.27 -13.98 -10.63
N ALA A 87 -7.60 -12.95 -9.85
CA ALA A 87 -8.52 -13.00 -8.71
C ALA A 87 -8.15 -14.09 -7.67
N ARG A 88 -6.86 -14.43 -7.56
CA ARG A 88 -6.37 -15.46 -6.65
C ARG A 88 -5.88 -14.85 -5.35
N TRP A 89 -6.25 -15.50 -4.26
CA TRP A 89 -5.80 -15.16 -2.92
C TRP A 89 -4.71 -16.10 -2.43
N PHE A 90 -3.72 -15.52 -1.76
CA PHE A 90 -2.58 -16.22 -1.19
C PHE A 90 -2.43 -15.86 0.28
N LEU A 91 -2.11 -16.86 1.09
CA LEU A 91 -1.79 -16.65 2.50
C LEU A 91 -0.31 -16.32 2.64
N LEU A 92 0.00 -15.23 3.33
CA LEU A 92 1.37 -14.93 3.73
C LEU A 92 1.83 -15.88 4.86
N PRO A 93 3.14 -16.12 4.98
CA PRO A 93 3.73 -16.74 6.15
C PRO A 93 3.29 -16.01 7.42
N GLN A 94 3.15 -16.76 8.51
CA GLN A 94 2.75 -16.21 9.78
C GLN A 94 3.71 -15.07 10.17
N MET A 95 3.16 -13.89 10.39
CA MET A 95 3.90 -12.76 10.92
C MET A 95 4.46 -13.17 12.29
N PRO A 96 5.76 -12.97 12.56
CA PRO A 96 6.31 -13.15 13.89
C PRO A 96 5.44 -12.39 14.88
N SER A 97 4.85 -13.09 15.84
CA SER A 97 3.94 -12.45 16.78
C SER A 97 4.75 -11.50 17.66
N PRO A 98 4.36 -10.22 17.82
CA PRO A 98 4.69 -9.54 19.05
C PRO A 98 4.20 -10.44 20.19
N GLY A 99 5.03 -10.70 21.20
CA GLY A 99 4.63 -11.56 22.33
C GLY A 99 3.28 -11.15 22.95
N ASP A 100 2.70 -11.99 23.81
CA ASP A 100 1.33 -11.99 24.39
C ASP A 100 0.71 -10.65 24.91
N ALA A 101 1.36 -9.51 24.74
CA ALA A 101 0.78 -8.20 24.92
C ALA A 101 -0.39 -7.95 23.96
N CYS A 102 -1.51 -7.50 24.53
CA CYS A 102 -2.68 -6.80 23.98
C CYS A 102 -2.59 -6.41 22.48
N PRO A 103 -3.66 -6.49 21.66
CA PRO A 103 -3.64 -5.97 20.29
C PRO A 103 -3.33 -4.46 20.28
N GLN A 104 -2.04 -4.12 20.31
CA GLN A 104 -1.55 -2.78 20.07
C GLN A 104 -1.87 -2.46 18.62
N ARG A 105 -2.32 -1.24 18.37
CA ARG A 105 -2.70 -0.79 17.03
C ARG A 105 -1.48 -0.95 16.11
N LEU A 106 -1.56 -1.87 15.14
CA LEU A 106 -0.49 -2.10 14.20
C LEU A 106 -0.49 -1.00 13.14
N ALA A 107 0.59 -0.24 13.08
CA ALA A 107 0.82 0.68 11.98
C ALA A 107 1.42 -0.10 10.80
N CYS A 108 0.81 -0.01 9.63
CA CYS A 108 1.23 -0.75 8.45
C CYS A 108 1.57 0.22 7.33
N ALA A 109 2.72 0.06 6.71
CA ALA A 109 3.18 0.89 5.59
C ALA A 109 3.87 0.02 4.54
N ALA A 110 3.94 0.50 3.31
CA ALA A 110 4.58 -0.23 2.22
C ALA A 110 5.51 0.64 1.41
N LEU A 111 6.49 0.00 0.79
CA LEU A 111 7.34 0.56 -0.27
C LEU A 111 7.08 -0.26 -1.54
N PRO A 112 6.05 0.09 -2.33
CA PRO A 112 5.52 -0.79 -3.38
C PRO A 112 6.57 -1.24 -4.39
N ARG A 113 7.37 -0.30 -4.89
CA ARG A 113 8.44 -0.56 -5.89
C ARG A 113 9.67 -1.28 -5.32
N GLN A 114 9.80 -1.35 -3.99
CA GLN A 114 10.80 -2.20 -3.32
C GLN A 114 10.25 -3.60 -3.00
N GLY A 115 8.95 -3.84 -3.15
CA GLY A 115 8.31 -5.10 -2.77
C GLY A 115 8.39 -5.40 -1.28
N LYS A 116 8.39 -4.34 -0.45
CA LYS A 116 8.50 -4.44 1.02
C LYS A 116 7.26 -3.89 1.71
N LEU A 117 6.75 -4.64 2.67
CA LEU A 117 5.69 -4.25 3.60
C LEU A 117 6.29 -4.17 5.00
N PHE A 118 5.84 -3.21 5.79
CA PHE A 118 6.32 -2.98 7.14
C PHE A 118 5.16 -2.93 8.11
N VAL A 119 5.35 -3.57 9.26
CA VAL A 119 4.43 -3.54 10.39
C VAL A 119 5.20 -3.00 11.59
N VAL A 120 4.74 -1.88 12.13
CA VAL A 120 5.36 -1.20 13.27
C VAL A 120 4.44 -1.38 14.48
N ASN A 121 4.99 -1.90 15.57
CA ASN A 121 4.25 -2.29 16.77
C ASN A 121 4.83 -1.64 18.05
N GLY A 122 5.02 -0.34 18.05
CA GLY A 122 5.47 0.41 19.24
C GLY A 122 6.95 0.22 19.61
N ALA A 123 7.43 -1.02 19.69
CA ALA A 123 8.80 -1.37 20.06
C ALA A 123 9.61 -1.98 18.90
N GLU A 124 8.94 -2.67 17.97
CA GLU A 124 9.58 -3.42 16.90
C GLU A 124 9.07 -2.95 15.54
N THR A 125 9.88 -3.24 14.51
CA THR A 125 9.50 -3.13 13.12
C THR A 125 9.71 -4.48 12.47
N LEU A 126 8.65 -5.02 11.86
CA LEU A 126 8.71 -6.23 11.06
C LEU A 126 8.63 -5.84 9.59
N ALA A 127 9.57 -6.33 8.79
CA ALA A 127 9.60 -6.15 7.35
C ALA A 127 9.26 -7.47 6.65
N TYR A 128 8.30 -7.46 5.74
CA TYR A 128 8.00 -8.55 4.84
C TYR A 128 8.55 -8.23 3.45
N ARG A 129 9.29 -9.17 2.86
CA ARG A 129 9.82 -9.06 1.50
C ARG A 129 9.04 -10.00 0.58
N ALA A 130 8.30 -9.43 -0.37
CA ALA A 130 7.48 -10.19 -1.31
C ALA A 130 8.33 -11.09 -2.22
N ALA A 131 9.51 -10.61 -2.63
CA ALA A 131 10.41 -11.36 -3.49
C ALA A 131 10.88 -12.70 -2.90
N THR A 132 10.99 -12.81 -1.57
CA THR A 132 11.41 -14.03 -0.87
C THR A 132 10.28 -14.68 -0.07
N ASN A 133 9.11 -14.05 -0.02
CA ASN A 133 7.96 -14.48 0.78
C ASN A 133 8.35 -14.74 2.25
N GLN A 134 9.06 -13.79 2.88
CA GLN A 134 9.61 -13.94 4.23
C GLN A 134 9.49 -12.66 5.05
N TRP A 135 9.30 -12.85 6.35
CA TRP A 135 9.39 -11.80 7.37
C TRP A 135 10.81 -11.73 7.94
N SER A 136 11.24 -10.53 8.30
CA SER A 136 12.47 -10.26 9.05
C SER A 136 12.24 -9.13 10.05
N ALA A 137 13.02 -9.11 11.13
CA ALA A 137 13.12 -7.93 11.97
C ALA A 137 13.83 -6.80 11.20
N ALA A 138 13.47 -5.57 11.51
CA ALA A 138 14.10 -4.34 11.05
C ALA A 138 14.40 -3.42 12.26
N GLY A 139 15.14 -2.34 12.03
CA GLY A 139 15.43 -1.33 13.04
C GLY A 139 14.18 -0.93 13.83
N GLY A 140 14.26 -1.00 15.16
CA GLY A 140 13.13 -0.69 16.03
C GLY A 140 12.96 0.82 16.24
N PRO A 141 11.72 1.32 16.40
CA PRO A 141 11.43 2.75 16.61
C PRO A 141 11.81 3.29 18.00
N GLY A 142 12.33 2.46 18.90
CA GLY A 142 12.74 2.86 20.25
C GLY A 142 11.58 3.11 21.22
N ARG A 143 10.65 2.14 21.37
CA ARG A 143 9.47 2.20 22.27
C ARG A 143 8.58 3.44 22.08
N ARG A 144 8.37 3.86 20.83
CA ARG A 144 7.46 4.97 20.48
C ARG A 144 6.09 4.43 20.11
N GLY A 145 5.03 4.94 20.74
CA GLY A 145 3.63 4.53 20.47
C GLY A 145 3.09 5.02 19.13
N PHE A 146 3.72 4.66 18.02
CA PHE A 146 3.22 4.90 16.68
C PHE A 146 1.98 4.05 16.41
N VAL A 147 0.97 4.66 15.80
CA VAL A 147 -0.35 4.03 15.59
C VAL A 147 -0.80 4.12 14.13
N ALA A 148 -0.11 4.91 13.32
CA ALA A 148 -0.27 5.01 11.89
C ALA A 148 1.11 5.14 11.22
N ALA A 149 1.27 4.58 10.03
CA ALA A 149 2.49 4.72 9.25
C ALA A 149 2.13 4.70 7.77
N GLU A 150 2.91 5.38 6.95
CA GLU A 150 2.72 5.39 5.50
C GLU A 150 4.05 5.54 4.75
N GLY A 151 4.14 4.92 3.59
CA GLY A 151 5.31 5.02 2.71
C GLY A 151 5.29 6.31 1.89
N VAL A 152 6.41 7.03 1.88
CA VAL A 152 6.56 8.29 1.15
C VAL A 152 8.00 8.42 0.67
N GLU A 153 8.18 8.57 -0.64
CA GLU A 153 9.49 8.80 -1.28
C GLU A 153 10.61 7.84 -0.82
N GLY A 154 10.28 6.54 -0.74
CA GLY A 154 11.24 5.49 -0.35
C GLY A 154 11.49 5.36 1.15
N ARG A 155 10.89 6.23 1.98
CA ARG A 155 10.95 6.20 3.45
C ARG A 155 9.59 5.83 4.02
N ILE A 156 9.56 5.50 5.31
CA ILE A 156 8.30 5.31 6.05
C ILE A 156 8.18 6.38 7.10
N VAL A 157 7.06 7.09 7.10
CA VAL A 157 6.71 8.05 8.14
C VAL A 157 5.69 7.41 9.05
N ALA A 158 6.03 7.29 10.33
CA ALA A 158 5.15 6.80 11.37
C ALA A 158 4.78 7.93 12.34
N VAL A 159 3.51 7.95 12.76
CA VAL A 159 2.94 9.00 13.59
C VAL A 159 2.12 8.37 14.70
N GLY A 160 2.20 8.98 15.88
CA GLY A 160 1.37 8.62 17.02
C GLY A 160 1.63 9.51 18.22
N ARG A 161 1.27 9.04 19.41
CA ARG A 161 1.46 9.79 20.66
C ARG A 161 2.93 10.07 20.96
N GLY A 162 3.84 9.21 20.47
CA GLY A 162 5.28 9.38 20.59
C GLY A 162 5.92 10.35 19.59
N GLY A 163 5.10 11.19 18.91
CA GLY A 163 5.55 12.13 17.89
C GLY A 163 5.66 11.51 16.50
N THR A 164 6.65 11.97 15.74
CA THR A 164 6.91 11.56 14.36
C THR A 164 8.19 10.76 14.28
N GLY A 165 8.14 9.61 13.62
CA GLY A 165 9.31 8.82 13.28
C GLY A 165 9.45 8.69 11.78
N VAL A 166 10.67 8.78 11.28
CA VAL A 166 10.98 8.50 9.87
C VAL A 166 11.96 7.34 9.82
N TYR A 167 11.57 6.27 9.15
CA TYR A 167 12.39 5.09 8.94
C TYR A 167 12.99 5.11 7.54
N ASP A 168 14.30 4.95 7.48
CA ASP A 168 15.05 4.77 6.25
C ASP A 168 15.38 3.27 6.07
N PRO A 169 14.81 2.61 5.05
CA PRO A 169 15.04 1.19 4.79
C PRO A 169 16.42 0.86 4.22
N GLU A 170 17.19 1.86 3.77
CA GLU A 170 18.54 1.66 3.22
C GLU A 170 19.57 1.62 4.34
N SER A 171 19.44 2.51 5.34
CA SER A 171 20.29 2.50 6.53
C SER A 171 19.75 1.61 7.66
N ASP A 172 18.52 1.10 7.53
CA ASP A 172 17.79 0.35 8.57
C ASP A 172 17.69 1.09 9.92
N THR A 173 17.43 2.40 9.85
CA THR A 173 17.40 3.26 11.04
C THR A 173 16.16 4.12 11.11
N TRP A 174 15.71 4.36 12.34
CA TRP A 174 14.72 5.37 12.66
C TRP A 174 15.40 6.67 13.03
N ARG A 175 14.84 7.78 12.56
CA ARG A 175 15.11 9.12 13.07
C ARG A 175 13.83 9.72 13.64
N GLU A 176 14.00 10.57 14.63
CA GLU A 176 12.92 11.44 15.10
C GLU A 176 12.69 12.56 14.10
N GLY A 177 11.42 12.74 13.71
CA GLY A 177 10.99 13.91 12.94
C GLY A 177 10.41 14.99 13.85
N SER A 178 10.02 16.12 13.28
CA SER A 178 9.41 17.20 14.05
C SER A 178 8.14 16.76 14.78
N GLY A 179 7.96 17.33 15.97
CA GLY A 179 6.81 17.06 16.81
C GLY A 179 5.51 17.47 16.13
N LEU A 180 4.53 16.57 16.14
CA LEU A 180 3.17 16.91 15.74
C LEU A 180 2.65 17.98 16.72
N GLY A 181 2.17 19.11 16.20
CA GLY A 181 1.72 20.27 17.00
C GLY A 181 0.46 20.05 17.84
N GLY A 182 0.05 18.80 18.06
CA GLY A 182 -1.08 18.38 18.90
C GLY A 182 -1.25 16.86 18.90
N GLU A 183 -1.85 16.31 19.95
CA GLU A 183 -2.22 14.88 19.98
C GLU A 183 -3.58 14.64 19.33
N LEU A 184 -3.66 13.56 18.55
CA LEU A 184 -4.91 13.06 17.98
C LEU A 184 -5.43 11.84 18.72
N GLU A 185 -6.75 11.72 18.80
CA GLU A 185 -7.40 10.53 19.37
C GLU A 185 -7.32 9.33 18.42
N ARG A 186 -7.35 9.59 17.12
CA ARG A 186 -7.21 8.62 16.04
C ARG A 186 -6.30 9.18 14.96
N TYR A 187 -5.67 8.30 14.21
CA TYR A 187 -4.75 8.66 13.14
C TYR A 187 -5.22 7.91 11.89
N GLU A 188 -5.78 8.66 10.95
CA GLU A 188 -5.85 8.25 9.55
C GLU A 188 -4.71 8.94 8.82
N VAL A 189 -3.93 8.17 8.06
CA VAL A 189 -2.73 8.63 7.38
C VAL A 189 -2.84 8.32 5.89
N VAL A 190 -2.48 9.29 5.05
CA VAL A 190 -2.39 9.14 3.60
C VAL A 190 -1.15 9.88 3.12
N ALA A 191 -0.36 9.29 2.22
CA ALA A 191 0.80 9.95 1.64
C ALA A 191 0.58 10.24 0.15
N ALA A 192 0.74 11.51 -0.25
CA ALA A 192 0.63 11.92 -1.65
C ALA A 192 1.55 13.10 -1.95
N GLY A 193 2.24 13.05 -3.09
CA GLY A 193 3.10 14.16 -3.56
C GLY A 193 4.17 14.58 -2.55
N GLY A 194 4.88 13.62 -1.95
CA GLY A 194 5.96 13.89 -0.98
C GLY A 194 5.48 14.36 0.40
N ARG A 195 4.16 14.38 0.65
CA ARG A 195 3.57 14.83 1.91
C ARG A 195 2.78 13.72 2.58
N VAL A 196 2.71 13.79 3.90
CA VAL A 196 1.91 12.89 4.72
C VAL A 196 0.79 13.69 5.38
N TYR A 197 -0.44 13.30 5.08
CA TYR A 197 -1.65 13.90 5.62
C TYR A 197 -2.13 13.05 6.79
N VAL A 198 -2.32 13.68 7.95
CA VAL A 198 -2.80 13.01 9.16
C VAL A 198 -4.05 13.71 9.66
N THR A 199 -5.10 12.95 9.93
CA THR A 199 -6.35 13.46 10.49
C THR A 199 -6.90 12.53 11.56
N GLU A 200 -7.80 13.02 12.40
CA GLU A 200 -8.58 12.21 13.35
C GLU A 200 -9.51 11.19 12.67
N GLY A 201 -9.56 11.26 11.34
CA GLY A 201 -10.52 10.56 10.52
C GLY A 201 -11.90 11.19 10.70
N TRP A 202 -12.90 10.49 10.19
CA TRP A 202 -14.27 10.95 10.27
C TRP A 202 -15.02 10.26 11.42
N TRP A 203 -15.76 11.04 12.22
CA TRP A 203 -16.71 10.52 13.21
C TRP A 203 -17.96 11.39 13.32
N TRP A 204 -19.12 10.73 13.31
CA TRP A 204 -20.42 11.35 13.54
C TRP A 204 -20.97 10.88 14.90
N PRO A 205 -21.63 11.75 15.68
CA PRO A 205 -21.96 13.15 15.42
C PRO A 205 -20.81 14.12 15.77
N PHE A 206 -20.71 15.20 14.99
CA PHE A 206 -19.70 16.25 15.19
C PHE A 206 -20.05 17.11 16.41
N MET A 207 -19.54 16.75 17.57
CA MET A 207 -19.44 17.73 18.66
C MET A 207 -18.26 18.69 18.43
N PHE A 208 -17.27 18.31 17.60
CA PHE A 208 -16.06 19.08 17.34
C PHE A 208 -15.65 19.05 15.86
N ARG A 209 -14.91 20.08 15.46
CA ARG A 209 -14.29 20.19 14.13
C ARG A 209 -13.13 19.18 14.05
N PRO A 210 -13.05 18.32 13.01
CA PRO A 210 -11.96 17.36 12.89
C PRO A 210 -10.63 18.10 12.73
N ARG A 211 -9.63 17.66 13.48
CA ARG A 211 -8.28 18.21 13.39
C ARG A 211 -7.46 17.44 12.36
N GLY A 212 -6.46 18.09 11.79
CA GLY A 212 -5.57 17.49 10.81
C GLY A 212 -4.31 18.30 10.59
N TRP A 213 -3.25 17.62 10.21
CA TRP A 213 -1.94 18.20 9.91
C TRP A 213 -1.38 17.60 8.64
N VAL A 214 -0.47 18.35 8.01
CA VAL A 214 0.29 17.92 6.84
C VAL A 214 1.78 17.99 7.19
N TYR A 215 2.48 16.89 6.99
CA TYR A 215 3.91 16.79 7.17
C TYR A 215 4.62 16.84 5.82
N GLU A 216 5.57 17.76 5.70
CA GLU A 216 6.47 17.87 4.57
C GLU A 216 7.79 17.16 4.90
N VAL A 217 8.00 15.98 4.31
CA VAL A 217 9.08 15.06 4.66
C VAL A 217 10.46 15.67 4.44
N GLU A 218 10.62 16.41 3.34
CA GLU A 218 11.89 17.04 2.97
C GLU A 218 12.27 18.21 3.87
N ARG A 219 11.28 18.95 4.36
CA ARG A 219 11.49 20.09 5.27
C ARG A 219 11.51 19.67 6.73
N ASP A 220 11.05 18.46 7.04
CA ASP A 220 10.80 17.99 8.40
C ASP A 220 9.89 18.94 9.19
N THR A 221 8.79 19.41 8.57
CA THR A 221 7.88 20.38 9.19
C THR A 221 6.43 19.94 9.11
N TRP A 222 5.70 20.17 10.20
CA TRP A 222 4.25 20.08 10.25
C TRP A 222 3.60 21.44 9.98
N ARG A 223 2.47 21.41 9.28
CA ARG A 223 1.53 22.53 9.17
C ARG A 223 0.11 22.06 9.46
N GLU A 224 -0.74 22.97 9.91
CA GLU A 224 -2.16 22.67 10.06
C GLU A 224 -2.78 22.37 8.69
N MET A 225 -3.67 21.38 8.64
CA MET A 225 -4.40 21.02 7.43
C MET A 225 -5.40 22.13 7.06
N GLY A 226 -5.50 22.40 5.75
CA GLY A 226 -6.47 23.34 5.18
C GLY A 226 -7.89 23.08 5.67
N ILE A 227 -8.68 24.14 5.79
CA ILE A 227 -10.02 24.06 6.37
C ILE A 227 -10.92 23.21 5.50
N GLY A 228 -10.91 23.43 4.18
CA GLY A 228 -11.73 22.65 3.28
C GLY A 228 -11.28 21.19 3.17
N MET A 229 -9.97 20.92 3.24
CA MET A 229 -9.43 19.57 3.30
C MET A 229 -9.97 18.81 4.51
N ARG A 230 -9.77 19.34 5.73
CA ARG A 230 -10.14 18.66 6.98
C ARG A 230 -11.65 18.50 7.15
N GLU A 231 -12.44 19.51 6.77
CA GLU A 231 -13.90 19.45 6.89
C GLU A 231 -14.55 18.54 5.85
N GLY A 232 -13.97 18.49 4.65
CA GLY A 232 -14.47 17.64 3.58
C GLY A 232 -14.02 16.19 3.66
N TRP A 233 -13.09 15.84 4.57
CA TRP A 233 -12.62 14.47 4.78
C TRP A 233 -13.67 13.64 5.49
N SER A 234 -14.58 13.03 4.71
CA SER A 234 -15.78 12.38 5.23
C SER A 234 -15.87 10.88 4.90
N GLY A 235 -14.74 10.18 4.93
CA GLY A 235 -14.69 8.76 4.60
C GLY A 235 -13.25 8.27 4.46
N VAL A 236 -13.08 7.16 3.75
CA VAL A 236 -11.78 6.50 3.59
C VAL A 236 -10.91 7.30 2.62
N GLY A 237 -9.78 7.82 3.10
CA GLY A 237 -8.79 8.49 2.28
C GLY A 237 -7.84 7.51 1.57
N VAL A 238 -7.48 7.83 0.34
CA VAL A 238 -6.52 7.06 -0.47
C VAL A 238 -5.69 7.99 -1.35
N ALA A 239 -4.45 7.62 -1.64
CA ALA A 239 -3.60 8.36 -2.57
C ALA A 239 -3.46 7.61 -3.89
N ALA A 240 -3.64 8.31 -5.01
CA ALA A 240 -3.37 7.79 -6.35
C ALA A 240 -2.91 8.93 -7.26
N GLY A 241 -1.93 8.69 -8.11
CA GLY A 241 -1.42 9.66 -9.08
C GLY A 241 -0.88 10.95 -8.44
N GLY A 242 -0.33 10.83 -7.22
CA GLY A 242 0.13 11.99 -6.44
C GLY A 242 -0.98 12.87 -5.88
N ARG A 243 -2.25 12.46 -6.00
CA ARG A 243 -3.43 13.18 -5.50
C ARG A 243 -4.08 12.42 -4.34
N VAL A 244 -4.77 13.17 -3.48
CA VAL A 244 -5.57 12.60 -2.39
C VAL A 244 -7.02 12.47 -2.85
N PHE A 245 -7.57 11.27 -2.69
CA PHE A 245 -8.96 10.94 -2.91
C PHE A 245 -9.62 10.56 -1.59
N MET A 246 -10.94 10.68 -1.55
CA MET A 246 -11.77 10.25 -0.43
C MET A 246 -13.02 9.54 -0.95
N ILE A 247 -13.37 8.42 -0.34
CA ILE A 247 -14.57 7.64 -0.64
C ILE A 247 -15.52 7.80 0.54
N ALA A 248 -16.62 8.53 0.34
CA ALA A 248 -17.55 8.84 1.42
C ALA A 248 -18.28 7.58 1.91
N GLU A 249 -18.45 7.43 3.23
CA GLU A 249 -19.16 6.26 3.78
C GLU A 249 -20.70 6.42 3.75
N TYR A 250 -21.22 7.64 3.61
CA TYR A 250 -22.67 7.94 3.55
C TYR A 250 -23.12 8.38 2.16
N GLY A 251 -24.44 8.46 2.01
CA GLY A 251 -25.07 8.77 0.73
C GLY A 251 -24.73 7.71 -0.30
N ASP A 252 -24.56 8.13 -1.55
CA ASP A 252 -24.25 7.23 -2.67
C ASP A 252 -22.72 6.95 -2.80
N SER A 253 -21.97 7.03 -1.69
CA SER A 253 -20.50 6.92 -1.64
C SER A 253 -19.78 7.63 -2.78
N PRO A 254 -19.98 8.96 -2.95
CA PRO A 254 -19.23 9.73 -3.92
C PRO A 254 -17.73 9.63 -3.65
N VAL A 255 -16.98 9.46 -4.74
CA VAL A 255 -15.53 9.58 -4.72
C VAL A 255 -15.20 11.05 -4.99
N LYS A 256 -14.34 11.63 -4.17
CA LYS A 256 -13.89 13.01 -4.32
C LYS A 256 -12.38 13.05 -4.44
N VAL A 257 -11.87 14.00 -5.21
CA VAL A 257 -10.45 14.35 -5.29
C VAL A 257 -10.23 15.71 -4.64
N TYR A 258 -9.16 15.85 -3.88
CA TYR A 258 -8.80 17.11 -3.25
C TYR A 258 -8.09 18.03 -4.23
N ASP A 259 -8.51 19.29 -4.24
CA ASP A 259 -7.93 20.39 -4.99
C ASP A 259 -7.16 21.29 -4.02
N GLU A 260 -5.84 21.18 -4.03
CA GLU A 260 -4.97 21.88 -3.07
C GLU A 260 -4.94 23.39 -3.31
N GLU A 261 -5.04 23.86 -4.56
CA GLU A 261 -5.02 25.30 -4.88
C GLU A 261 -6.25 26.01 -4.31
N ARG A 262 -7.40 25.33 -4.32
CA ARG A 262 -8.67 25.88 -3.87
C ARG A 262 -9.03 25.49 -2.44
N ASP A 263 -8.29 24.59 -1.82
CA ASP A 263 -8.65 23.93 -0.54
C ASP A 263 -10.09 23.39 -0.59
N THR A 264 -10.43 22.62 -1.63
CA THR A 264 -11.79 22.07 -1.81
C THR A 264 -11.79 20.64 -2.32
N TRP A 265 -12.87 19.92 -2.05
CA TRP A 265 -13.09 18.57 -2.58
C TRP A 265 -14.03 18.62 -3.80
N ARG A 266 -13.60 18.02 -4.91
CA ARG A 266 -14.40 17.91 -6.14
C ARG A 266 -14.84 16.47 -6.33
N VAL A 267 -16.13 16.27 -6.63
CA VAL A 267 -16.63 14.94 -6.99
C VAL A 267 -16.02 14.54 -8.33
N VAL A 268 -15.47 13.33 -8.40
CA VAL A 268 -14.91 12.79 -9.65
C VAL A 268 -16.03 12.35 -10.58
N GLY A 269 -15.79 12.41 -11.89
CA GLY A 269 -16.66 11.82 -12.89
C GLY A 269 -16.58 10.29 -12.91
N GLY A 270 -17.43 9.65 -13.72
CA GLY A 270 -17.46 8.21 -13.87
C GLY A 270 -18.34 7.49 -12.86
N GLY A 271 -17.90 6.31 -12.44
CA GLY A 271 -18.64 5.43 -11.54
C GLY A 271 -18.47 5.81 -10.07
N ARG A 272 -19.55 5.68 -9.30
CA ARG A 272 -19.49 5.73 -7.83
C ARG A 272 -18.93 4.43 -7.28
N PHE A 273 -18.50 4.46 -6.02
CA PHE A 273 -18.08 3.25 -5.33
C PHE A 273 -19.21 2.19 -5.33
N PRO A 274 -18.96 0.94 -5.75
CA PRO A 274 -20.01 -0.05 -6.01
C PRO A 274 -20.63 -0.62 -4.73
N ARG A 275 -21.46 0.16 -4.04
CA ARG A 275 -22.07 -0.19 -2.74
C ARG A 275 -23.00 -1.39 -2.78
N GLU A 276 -23.65 -1.64 -3.91
CA GLU A 276 -24.61 -2.75 -4.04
C GLU A 276 -23.94 -4.10 -3.72
N VAL A 277 -22.72 -4.29 -4.19
CA VAL A 277 -21.93 -5.51 -3.95
C VAL A 277 -21.03 -5.35 -2.70
N MET A 278 -20.38 -4.19 -2.56
CA MET A 278 -19.33 -3.98 -1.55
C MET A 278 -19.87 -3.53 -0.18
N LYS A 279 -21.11 -3.04 -0.12
CA LYS A 279 -21.77 -2.40 1.03
C LYS A 279 -21.07 -1.14 1.51
N ARG A 280 -19.93 -1.27 2.20
CA ARG A 280 -19.15 -0.16 2.76
C ARG A 280 -17.65 -0.38 2.62
N PRO A 281 -16.86 0.67 2.36
CA PRO A 281 -15.40 0.61 2.40
C PRO A 281 -14.91 0.38 3.83
N PHE A 282 -13.76 -0.29 4.01
CA PHE A 282 -13.12 -0.47 5.33
C PHE A 282 -11.74 0.17 5.37
N CYS A 283 -10.88 -0.19 4.43
CA CYS A 283 -9.58 0.43 4.24
C CYS A 283 -9.27 0.52 2.74
N GLY A 284 -8.47 1.50 2.38
CA GLY A 284 -8.05 1.71 1.01
C GLY A 284 -6.59 2.09 0.92
N THR A 285 -6.02 1.87 -0.24
CA THR A 285 -4.65 2.23 -0.60
C THR A 285 -4.63 2.50 -2.10
N GLY A 286 -3.62 3.19 -2.61
CA GLY A 286 -3.47 3.36 -4.04
C GLY A 286 -2.02 3.31 -4.48
N LEU A 287 -1.85 3.03 -5.76
CA LEU A 287 -0.55 2.91 -6.40
C LEU A 287 -0.70 3.35 -7.85
N ASP A 288 0.16 4.27 -8.27
CA ASP A 288 0.11 4.89 -9.59
C ASP A 288 -1.32 5.41 -9.88
N ASP A 289 -1.98 4.95 -10.93
CA ASP A 289 -3.32 5.37 -11.34
C ASP A 289 -4.46 4.49 -10.79
N ARG A 290 -4.18 3.66 -9.78
CA ARG A 290 -5.16 2.71 -9.22
C ARG A 290 -5.46 2.95 -7.75
N ILE A 291 -6.72 2.77 -7.41
CA ILE A 291 -7.26 2.77 -6.04
C ILE A 291 -7.73 1.35 -5.72
N TYR A 292 -7.36 0.84 -4.55
CA TYR A 292 -7.80 -0.46 -4.05
C TYR A 292 -8.53 -0.25 -2.74
N VAL A 293 -9.72 -0.83 -2.62
CA VAL A 293 -10.55 -0.71 -1.43
C VAL A 293 -10.95 -2.10 -0.96
N ALA A 294 -10.42 -2.51 0.19
CA ALA A 294 -10.80 -3.75 0.84
C ALA A 294 -12.06 -3.53 1.69
N CYS A 295 -13.01 -4.46 1.58
CA CYS A 295 -14.29 -4.42 2.29
C CYS A 295 -14.50 -5.70 3.09
N ARG A 296 -15.60 -5.74 3.87
CA ARG A 296 -15.96 -6.92 4.65
C ARG A 296 -16.00 -8.17 3.77
N GLY A 297 -15.49 -9.28 4.30
CA GLY A 297 -15.41 -10.52 3.54
C GLY A 297 -14.23 -10.58 2.59
N LEU A 298 -13.31 -9.59 2.66
CA LEU A 298 -12.19 -9.41 1.74
C LEU A 298 -12.59 -9.18 0.28
N ASN A 299 -13.83 -8.74 0.03
CA ASN A 299 -14.16 -8.22 -1.29
C ASN A 299 -13.32 -6.98 -1.59
N VAL A 300 -12.86 -6.84 -2.84
CA VAL A 300 -12.01 -5.72 -3.25
C VAL A 300 -12.67 -4.96 -4.40
N ALA A 301 -12.76 -3.64 -4.25
CA ALA A 301 -13.09 -2.74 -5.37
C ALA A 301 -11.81 -2.07 -5.86
N ILE A 302 -11.59 -2.11 -7.17
CA ILE A 302 -10.41 -1.56 -7.84
C ILE A 302 -10.88 -0.42 -8.73
N GLY A 303 -10.47 0.81 -8.38
CA GLY A 303 -10.74 2.02 -9.14
C GLY A 303 -9.58 2.33 -10.08
N SER A 304 -9.84 2.56 -11.37
CA SER A 304 -8.87 3.12 -12.32
C SER A 304 -9.12 4.62 -12.45
N VAL A 305 -8.07 5.42 -12.26
CA VAL A 305 -8.13 6.88 -12.26
C VAL A 305 -7.64 7.40 -13.61
N GLU A 306 -8.53 8.08 -14.33
CA GLU A 306 -8.21 8.72 -15.60
C GLU A 306 -8.30 10.24 -15.46
N VAL A 307 -7.29 10.97 -15.97
CA VAL A 307 -7.31 12.43 -16.01
C VAL A 307 -7.55 12.88 -17.45
N VAL A 308 -8.76 13.40 -17.70
CA VAL A 308 -9.15 13.91 -19.00
C VAL A 308 -8.79 15.39 -19.09
N SER A 309 -7.83 15.72 -19.95
CA SER A 309 -7.49 17.11 -20.26
C SER A 309 -8.61 17.74 -21.08
N GLY A 310 -9.45 18.54 -20.42
CA GLY A 310 -10.48 19.34 -21.09
C GLY A 310 -9.85 20.41 -21.99
N LYS A 311 -10.47 20.69 -23.15
CA LYS A 311 -10.08 21.80 -24.05
C LYS A 311 -10.39 23.21 -23.49
N GLY A 312 -10.73 23.33 -22.20
CA GLY A 312 -11.14 24.59 -21.55
C GLY A 312 -10.06 25.17 -20.63
N LYS A 313 -9.97 26.50 -20.55
CA LYS A 313 -9.04 27.29 -19.71
C LYS A 313 -9.32 27.18 -18.20
N GLY A 314 -9.34 25.97 -17.64
CA GLY A 314 -9.36 25.71 -16.20
C GLY A 314 -8.19 24.82 -15.80
N CYS A 315 -7.42 25.24 -14.80
CA CYS A 315 -6.35 24.43 -14.24
C CYS A 315 -6.95 23.20 -13.55
N GLY A 316 -6.71 22.01 -14.11
CA GLY A 316 -7.12 20.72 -13.56
C GLY A 316 -8.09 19.98 -14.48
N GLY A 317 -7.59 19.01 -15.25
CA GLY A 317 -8.42 18.12 -16.05
C GLY A 317 -9.46 17.37 -15.21
N ASP A 318 -10.58 17.00 -15.83
CA ASP A 318 -11.64 16.23 -15.19
C ASP A 318 -11.08 14.85 -14.80
N VAL A 319 -11.29 14.48 -13.53
CA VAL A 319 -10.85 13.18 -13.01
C VAL A 319 -12.02 12.23 -13.09
N ILE A 320 -11.82 11.08 -13.72
CA ILE A 320 -12.82 10.02 -13.86
C ILE A 320 -12.32 8.79 -13.12
N VAL A 321 -13.20 8.12 -12.40
CA VAL A 321 -12.90 6.83 -11.77
C VAL A 321 -13.85 5.75 -12.27
N THR A 322 -13.30 4.63 -12.73
CA THR A 322 -14.05 3.44 -13.15
C THR A 322 -13.75 2.29 -12.20
N TRP A 323 -14.77 1.51 -11.83
CA TRP A 323 -14.66 0.48 -10.80
C TRP A 323 -14.78 -0.93 -11.35
N GLN A 324 -13.90 -1.81 -10.90
CA GLN A 324 -14.00 -3.25 -11.05
C GLN A 324 -14.16 -3.88 -9.66
N VAL A 325 -15.06 -4.86 -9.54
CA VAL A 325 -15.25 -5.63 -8.30
C VAL A 325 -14.56 -6.98 -8.43
N VAL A 326 -13.83 -7.35 -7.39
CA VAL A 326 -13.25 -8.68 -7.19
C VAL A 326 -13.86 -9.28 -5.94
N GLU A 327 -14.80 -10.20 -6.13
CA GLU A 327 -15.43 -10.92 -5.03
C GLU A 327 -14.48 -11.96 -4.45
N ALA A 328 -14.41 -12.00 -3.12
CA ALA A 328 -13.63 -12.99 -2.41
C ALA A 328 -14.38 -14.33 -2.27
N PRO A 329 -13.65 -15.44 -2.07
CA PRO A 329 -14.25 -16.72 -1.74
C PRO A 329 -15.20 -16.63 -0.52
N ARG A 330 -16.26 -17.44 -0.52
CA ARG A 330 -17.24 -17.45 0.60
C ARG A 330 -16.62 -17.77 1.96
N ALA A 331 -15.48 -18.46 1.98
CA ALA A 331 -14.72 -18.76 3.19
C ALA A 331 -14.14 -17.51 3.87
N PHE A 332 -14.19 -16.34 3.22
CA PHE A 332 -13.64 -15.11 3.78
C PHE A 332 -14.65 -14.23 4.52
N ARG A 333 -15.93 -14.64 4.62
CA ARG A 333 -17.03 -13.85 5.21
C ARG A 333 -16.76 -13.39 6.65
N GLU A 334 -15.98 -14.17 7.39
CA GLU A 334 -15.56 -13.94 8.77
C GLU A 334 -14.38 -12.96 8.90
N PHE A 335 -13.73 -12.58 7.80
CA PHE A 335 -12.62 -11.63 7.80
C PHE A 335 -13.10 -10.19 7.70
N SER A 336 -12.54 -9.36 8.56
CA SER A 336 -12.69 -7.91 8.54
C SER A 336 -11.35 -7.26 8.22
N PRO A 337 -11.20 -6.54 7.10
CA PRO A 337 -9.98 -5.81 6.80
C PRO A 337 -9.66 -4.79 7.88
N CYS A 338 -8.38 -4.68 8.21
CA CYS A 338 -7.83 -3.71 9.16
C CYS A 338 -6.90 -2.72 8.46
N SER A 339 -6.10 -3.20 7.51
CA SER A 339 -5.18 -2.40 6.70
C SER A 339 -4.98 -3.07 5.35
N CYS A 340 -4.66 -2.29 4.33
CA CYS A 340 -4.30 -2.81 3.02
C CYS A 340 -3.17 -1.99 2.42
N GLN A 341 -2.29 -2.67 1.69
CA GLN A 341 -1.08 -2.13 1.10
C GLN A 341 -0.85 -2.76 -0.27
N VAL A 342 -0.29 -2.01 -1.22
CA VAL A 342 -0.01 -2.52 -2.57
C VAL A 342 1.48 -2.74 -2.76
N LEU A 343 1.89 -3.89 -3.30
CA LEU A 343 3.30 -4.18 -3.59
C LEU A 343 3.46 -4.78 -4.98
N TYR A 344 4.58 -4.48 -5.64
CA TYR A 344 5.09 -5.35 -6.69
C TYR A 344 5.75 -6.56 -6.01
N ALA A 345 5.32 -7.76 -6.37
CA ALA A 345 5.61 -8.97 -5.61
C ALA A 345 6.35 -10.01 -6.43
#